data_AF-A0A843W8J7-F1
#
_entry.id   AF-A0A843W8J7-F1
#
_cell.length_a   1.000
_cell.length_b   1.000
_cell.length_c   1.000
_cell.angle_alpha   90.00
_cell.angle_beta   90.00
_cell.angle_gamma   90.00
#
_symmetry.space_group_name_H-M   'P 1'
#
loop_
_entity.id
_entity.type
_entity.pdbx_description
1 polymer ?
#
loop_
_entity_poly.entity_id
_entity_poly.type
_entity_poly.pdbx_seq_one_letter_code
_entity_poly.pdbx_strand_id
1 'polypeptide(L)'
;MTKHPPASAMIPNQSAKHSVYQIGGIPVEFPHKAYGSQLAFMGRVISTLDRAQRQGHCHALLESPTGTGKTLSLLCSALAWQKSFLSRYPAPAPSPSQAAGKDGQQQLSSEGSDPLVAGGGFIPESESSEDPSNKPAKSGAQQKHAPPTIYYASRTHAQLSQVISEYRKTSYRVRMAILVRIRCFKFTDATVSCGTVKFFKELLKDEELGCVEFKNANKVKDHPSIKRGGDYEVHDIEDLVKVGRSVKGCSYFGALSIAGDAELVFCPYSYAVNPLIRKAMDIDLKGDILILDEAHNIEDMTREAASVDIDEEILHSNISVARLQQELGELSSGPMADRATYQPLHDMIQVSQDVHLQFLYAL
;
A
#
# COMPACT_ATOMS: atom_id res chain seq x y z
N MET A 1 -18.82 -33.61 -30.45
CA MET A 1 -17.36 -33.87 -30.42
C MET A 1 -16.63 -32.62 -30.86
N THR A 2 -16.52 -31.65 -29.98
CA THR A 2 -15.84 -30.36 -30.24
C THR A 2 -14.45 -30.42 -29.61
N LYS A 3 -13.42 -30.33 -30.44
CA LYS A 3 -12.01 -30.42 -30.06
C LYS A 3 -11.62 -29.16 -29.27
N HIS A 4 -11.20 -29.36 -28.01
CA HIS A 4 -10.47 -28.34 -27.24
C HIS A 4 -9.10 -28.07 -27.89
N PRO A 5 -8.61 -26.82 -27.90
CA PRO A 5 -7.21 -26.56 -28.26
C PRO A 5 -6.27 -27.01 -27.13
N PRO A 6 -5.07 -27.49 -27.44
CA PRO A 6 -4.16 -28.03 -26.43
C PRO A 6 -3.52 -26.92 -25.58
N ALA A 7 -3.23 -27.28 -24.33
CA ALA A 7 -2.49 -26.47 -23.38
C ALA A 7 -1.18 -25.94 -23.99
N SER A 8 -0.94 -24.65 -23.85
CA SER A 8 0.30 -24.00 -24.27
C SER A 8 1.47 -24.65 -23.53
N ALA A 9 2.34 -25.32 -24.28
CA ALA A 9 3.52 -25.97 -23.76
C ALA A 9 4.46 -24.92 -23.15
N MET A 10 4.83 -25.12 -21.89
CA MET A 10 5.92 -24.40 -21.25
C MET A 10 7.21 -24.64 -22.04
N ILE A 11 7.68 -23.59 -22.71
CA ILE A 11 9.01 -23.57 -23.32
C ILE A 11 10.02 -23.52 -22.16
N PRO A 12 11.02 -24.43 -22.11
CA PRO A 12 12.07 -24.34 -21.11
C PRO A 12 12.82 -23.02 -21.29
N ASN A 13 12.91 -22.27 -20.19
CA ASN A 13 13.57 -20.97 -20.07
C ASN A 13 14.97 -21.02 -20.69
N GLN A 14 15.14 -20.50 -21.92
CA GLN A 14 16.46 -20.23 -22.47
C GLN A 14 17.11 -19.20 -21.54
N SER A 15 18.19 -19.59 -20.87
CA SER A 15 18.88 -18.78 -19.87
C SER A 15 19.19 -17.39 -20.43
N ALA A 16 18.38 -16.40 -20.06
CA ALA A 16 18.69 -15.00 -20.34
C ALA A 16 20.05 -14.70 -19.72
N LYS A 17 21.00 -14.17 -20.49
CA LYS A 17 22.30 -13.75 -19.95
C LYS A 17 22.08 -12.49 -19.11
N HIS A 18 21.84 -12.66 -17.81
CA HIS A 18 21.75 -11.55 -16.87
C HIS A 18 23.11 -10.84 -16.80
N SER A 19 23.10 -9.52 -17.03
CA SER A 19 24.28 -8.67 -16.88
C SER A 19 24.25 -8.05 -15.49
N VAL A 20 25.37 -8.09 -14.77
CA VAL A 20 25.50 -7.46 -13.44
C VAL A 20 26.30 -6.18 -13.56
N TYR A 21 25.73 -5.07 -13.08
CA TYR A 21 26.35 -3.75 -13.10
C TYR A 21 26.60 -3.27 -11.68
N GLN A 22 27.80 -2.76 -11.40
CA GLN A 22 28.10 -2.11 -10.11
C GLN A 22 27.70 -0.64 -10.19
N ILE A 23 26.64 -0.27 -9.48
CA ILE A 23 26.07 1.08 -9.50
C ILE A 23 25.97 1.57 -8.04
N GLY A 24 26.71 2.62 -7.68
CA GLY A 24 26.74 3.11 -6.29
C GLY A 24 27.26 2.07 -5.28
N GLY A 25 28.09 1.12 -5.73
CA GLY A 25 28.56 0.00 -4.90
C GLY A 25 27.51 -1.10 -4.66
N ILE A 26 26.40 -1.08 -5.42
CA ILE A 26 25.34 -2.10 -5.37
C ILE A 26 25.39 -2.91 -6.66
N PRO A 27 25.41 -4.26 -6.58
CA PRO A 27 25.28 -5.13 -7.75
C PRO A 27 23.83 -5.11 -8.26
N VAL A 28 23.62 -4.54 -9.44
CA VAL A 28 22.33 -4.52 -10.12
C VAL A 28 22.33 -5.59 -11.21
N GLU A 29 21.56 -6.65 -11.00
CA GLU A 29 21.25 -7.64 -12.02
C GLU A 29 20.24 -7.06 -13.01
N PHE A 30 20.53 -7.14 -14.30
CA PHE A 30 19.70 -6.60 -15.38
C PHE A 30 19.48 -7.67 -16.48
N PRO A 31 18.26 -7.82 -17.03
CA PRO A 31 17.93 -8.94 -17.90
C PRO A 31 18.55 -8.89 -19.30
N HIS A 32 19.12 -7.74 -19.70
CA HIS A 32 19.81 -7.56 -20.97
C HIS A 32 21.01 -6.61 -20.79
N LYS A 33 21.73 -6.31 -21.87
CA LYS A 33 22.80 -5.31 -21.82
C LYS A 33 22.19 -3.91 -21.67
N ALA A 34 22.43 -3.26 -20.53
CA ALA A 34 21.90 -1.94 -20.25
C ALA A 34 22.53 -0.85 -21.13
N TYR A 35 21.71 0.09 -21.59
CA TYR A 35 22.17 1.30 -22.29
C TYR A 35 22.75 2.33 -21.30
N GLY A 36 23.59 3.24 -21.78
CA GLY A 36 24.16 4.30 -20.93
C GLY A 36 23.11 5.15 -20.21
N SER A 37 21.99 5.44 -20.88
CA SER A 37 20.85 6.15 -20.28
C SER A 37 20.19 5.36 -19.15
N GLN A 38 20.03 4.03 -19.30
CA GLN A 38 19.50 3.15 -18.26
C GLN A 38 20.44 3.09 -17.05
N LEU A 39 21.75 3.00 -17.28
CA LEU A 39 22.76 3.04 -16.22
C LEU A 39 22.71 4.36 -15.44
N ALA A 40 22.62 5.49 -16.14
CA ALA A 40 22.48 6.80 -15.51
C ALA A 40 21.17 6.91 -14.70
N PHE A 41 20.06 6.39 -15.23
CA PHE A 41 18.77 6.35 -14.57
C PHE A 41 18.82 5.51 -13.28
N MET A 42 19.34 4.27 -13.36
CA MET A 42 19.54 3.38 -12.21
C MET A 42 20.45 4.00 -11.15
N GLY A 43 21.53 4.68 -11.57
CA GLY A 43 22.40 5.42 -10.66
C GLY A 43 21.67 6.52 -9.90
N ARG A 44 20.76 7.23 -10.56
CA ARG A 44 19.96 8.28 -9.91
C ARG A 44 18.98 7.68 -8.89
N VAL A 45 18.31 6.57 -9.23
CA VAL A 45 17.42 5.85 -8.30
C VAL A 45 18.19 5.42 -7.04
N ILE A 46 19.29 4.70 -7.20
CA ILE A 46 20.12 4.22 -6.07
C ILE A 46 20.61 5.38 -5.20
N SER A 47 21.13 6.45 -5.81
CA SER A 47 21.61 7.62 -5.07
C SER A 47 20.49 8.32 -4.26
N THR A 48 19.26 8.29 -4.77
CA THR A 48 18.09 8.87 -4.10
C THR A 48 17.71 8.03 -2.88
N LEU A 49 17.67 6.70 -3.03
CA LEU A 49 17.39 5.78 -1.93
C LEU A 49 18.46 5.84 -0.84
N ASP A 50 19.75 5.91 -1.22
CA ASP A 50 20.86 6.08 -0.27
C ASP A 50 20.81 7.42 0.49
N ARG A 51 20.30 8.48 -0.15
CA ARG A 51 20.04 9.76 0.52
C ARG A 51 18.85 9.67 1.45
N ALA A 52 17.74 9.07 1.00
CA ALA A 52 16.56 8.85 1.83
C ALA A 52 16.91 8.11 3.12
N GLN A 53 17.72 7.06 3.02
CA GLN A 53 18.14 6.28 4.18
C GLN A 53 18.96 7.11 5.19
N ARG A 54 19.80 8.04 4.72
CA ARG A 54 20.63 8.88 5.61
C ARG A 54 19.87 10.08 6.18
N GLN A 55 18.91 10.61 5.43
CA GLN A 55 18.20 11.85 5.75
C GLN A 55 16.78 11.61 6.29
N GLY A 56 16.34 10.35 6.36
CA GLY A 56 14.98 9.95 6.77
C GLY A 56 13.96 10.00 5.64
N HIS A 57 14.09 10.92 4.68
CA HIS A 57 13.26 10.96 3.47
C HIS A 57 14.01 11.61 2.30
N CYS A 58 13.69 11.20 1.06
CA CYS A 58 14.15 11.87 -0.15
C CYS A 58 13.18 11.59 -1.30
N HIS A 59 12.99 12.57 -2.19
CA HIS A 59 12.19 12.42 -3.40
C HIS A 59 13.05 12.66 -4.63
N ALA A 60 12.67 12.04 -5.75
CA ALA A 60 13.28 12.30 -7.05
C ALA A 60 12.21 12.32 -8.13
N LEU A 61 12.28 13.31 -9.01
CA LEU A 61 11.54 13.35 -10.26
C LEU A 61 12.48 12.91 -11.37
N LEU A 62 12.21 11.77 -11.99
CA LEU A 62 13.08 11.14 -12.98
C LEU A 62 12.41 11.12 -14.35
N GLU A 63 12.91 11.95 -15.25
CA GLU A 63 12.48 11.95 -16.64
C GLU A 63 13.41 11.09 -17.50
N SER A 64 12.82 10.42 -18.49
CA SER A 64 13.55 9.83 -19.60
C SER A 64 12.60 9.67 -20.80
N PRO A 65 13.11 9.54 -22.03
CA PRO A 65 12.27 9.30 -23.21
C PRO A 65 11.53 7.96 -23.13
N THR A 66 10.36 7.88 -23.77
CA THR A 66 9.62 6.62 -23.94
C THR A 66 10.45 5.59 -24.72
N GLY A 67 10.22 4.30 -24.45
CA GLY A 67 10.94 3.21 -25.13
C GLY A 67 12.39 2.96 -24.65
N THR A 68 12.89 3.70 -23.67
CA THR A 68 14.26 3.51 -23.13
C THR A 68 14.36 2.44 -22.03
N GLY A 69 13.26 1.73 -21.73
CA GLY A 69 13.23 0.70 -20.68
C GLY A 69 13.26 1.27 -19.26
N LYS A 70 12.54 2.38 -19.01
CA LYS A 70 12.38 2.98 -17.68
C LYS A 70 11.90 1.97 -16.64
N THR A 71 10.81 1.27 -16.93
CA THR A 71 10.15 0.31 -16.02
C THR A 71 11.16 -0.71 -15.47
N LEU A 72 11.94 -1.35 -16.35
CA LEU A 72 12.97 -2.30 -15.94
C LEU A 72 14.10 -1.64 -15.15
N SER A 73 14.58 -0.48 -15.60
CA SER A 73 15.64 0.27 -14.91
C SER A 73 15.22 0.64 -13.49
N LEU A 74 13.98 1.13 -13.33
CA LEU A 74 13.39 1.54 -12.08
C LEU A 74 13.18 0.36 -11.13
N LEU A 75 12.57 -0.73 -11.61
CA LEU A 75 12.39 -1.96 -10.83
C LEU A 75 13.71 -2.58 -10.39
N CYS A 76 14.65 -2.80 -11.32
CA CYS A 76 15.91 -3.49 -11.02
C CYS A 76 16.76 -2.71 -10.03
N SER A 77 16.84 -1.38 -10.19
CA SER A 77 17.62 -0.54 -9.25
C SER A 77 16.99 -0.48 -7.86
N ALA A 78 15.66 -0.37 -7.75
CA ALA A 78 14.98 -0.37 -6.45
C ALA A 78 15.12 -1.73 -5.74
N LEU A 79 14.91 -2.84 -6.45
CA LEU A 79 15.04 -4.20 -5.90
C LEU A 79 16.49 -4.53 -5.52
N ALA A 80 17.47 -4.14 -6.34
CA ALA A 80 18.89 -4.30 -6.01
C ALA A 80 19.25 -3.52 -4.74
N TRP A 81 18.73 -2.30 -4.60
CA TRP A 81 18.94 -1.48 -3.42
C TRP A 81 18.32 -2.13 -2.18
N GLN A 82 17.06 -2.57 -2.24
CA GLN A 82 16.36 -3.26 -1.15
C GLN A 82 17.10 -4.55 -0.72
N LYS A 83 17.58 -5.34 -1.69
CA LYS A 83 18.40 -6.55 -1.44
C LYS A 83 19.72 -6.20 -0.74
N SER A 84 20.38 -5.13 -1.16
CA SER A 84 21.59 -4.63 -0.50
C SER A 84 21.31 -4.02 0.88
N PHE A 85 20.13 -3.47 1.10
CA PHE A 85 19.71 -2.96 2.41
C PHE A 85 19.55 -4.10 3.40
N LEU A 86 18.82 -5.15 3.00
CA LEU A 86 18.61 -6.37 3.77
C LEU A 86 19.92 -7.07 4.17
N SER A 87 20.94 -7.06 3.30
CA SER A 87 22.23 -7.65 3.62
C SER A 87 23.07 -6.83 4.61
N ARG A 88 22.90 -5.50 4.62
CA ARG A 88 23.57 -4.59 5.55
C ARG A 88 22.89 -4.52 6.92
N TYR A 89 21.58 -4.70 6.95
CA TYR A 89 20.74 -4.62 8.15
C TYR A 89 19.83 -5.85 8.27
N PRO A 90 20.38 -7.04 8.57
CA PRO A 90 19.57 -8.23 8.75
C PRO A 90 18.61 -8.03 9.94
N ALA A 91 17.36 -8.47 9.76
CA ALA A 91 16.38 -8.46 10.84
C ALA A 91 16.88 -9.30 12.04
N PRO A 92 16.53 -8.91 13.29
CA PRO A 92 16.82 -9.75 14.45
C PRO A 92 16.19 -11.13 14.24
N ALA A 93 16.97 -12.20 14.40
CA ALA A 93 16.45 -13.56 14.29
C ALA A 93 15.26 -13.75 15.26
N PRO A 94 14.17 -14.42 14.85
CA PRO A 94 13.11 -14.76 15.79
C PRO A 94 13.71 -15.64 16.89
N SER A 95 13.62 -15.17 18.13
CA SER A 95 13.99 -15.97 19.31
C SER A 95 13.19 -17.28 19.29
N PRO A 96 13.82 -18.45 19.49
CA PRO A 96 13.09 -19.70 19.54
C PRO A 96 12.11 -19.65 20.71
N SER A 97 10.81 -19.58 20.39
CA SER A 97 9.74 -19.79 21.35
C SER A 97 9.87 -21.21 21.89
N GLN A 98 10.14 -21.30 23.18
CA GLN A 98 10.21 -22.55 23.92
C GLN A 98 8.82 -23.22 23.89
N ALA A 99 8.71 -24.26 23.08
CA ALA A 99 7.68 -25.27 23.23
C ALA A 99 8.12 -26.24 24.32
N ALA A 100 7.57 -26.09 25.53
CA ALA A 100 7.52 -27.15 26.54
C ALA A 100 6.38 -26.86 27.51
N GLY A 101 5.33 -27.68 27.48
CA GLY A 101 4.35 -27.72 28.54
C GLY A 101 4.88 -28.51 29.74
N LYS A 102 4.47 -28.09 30.95
CA LYS A 102 3.94 -28.94 32.03
C LYS A 102 3.64 -28.10 33.28
N ASP A 103 2.38 -28.18 33.70
CA ASP A 103 1.83 -28.37 35.04
C ASP A 103 2.53 -27.78 36.28
N GLY A 104 1.70 -27.22 37.17
CA GLY A 104 2.10 -26.30 38.22
C GLY A 104 2.62 -26.91 39.52
N GLN A 105 3.21 -26.02 40.32
CA GLN A 105 3.06 -25.95 41.78
C GLN A 105 3.53 -24.60 42.31
N GLN A 106 2.81 -24.14 43.35
CA GLN A 106 2.98 -22.89 44.08
C GLN A 106 4.33 -22.79 44.81
N GLN A 107 4.90 -21.58 44.90
CA GLN A 107 5.36 -21.03 46.18
C GLN A 107 5.65 -19.51 46.13
N LEU A 108 5.25 -18.86 47.22
CA LEU A 108 5.36 -17.44 47.59
C LEU A 108 6.79 -16.99 47.91
N SER A 109 7.10 -15.73 47.58
CA SER A 109 7.76 -14.72 48.44
C SER A 109 7.88 -13.42 47.62
N SER A 110 7.04 -12.39 47.78
CA SER A 110 7.08 -11.30 48.78
C SER A 110 8.37 -10.47 48.79
N GLU A 111 8.30 -9.27 48.21
CA GLU A 111 8.91 -7.98 48.62
C GLU A 111 8.63 -7.03 47.44
N GLY A 112 7.95 -5.89 47.54
CA GLY A 112 7.62 -5.03 48.66
C GLY A 112 7.89 -3.59 48.23
N SER A 113 6.81 -2.86 47.86
CA SER A 113 6.61 -1.40 47.99
C SER A 113 7.61 -0.41 47.37
N ASP A 114 7.28 0.79 46.88
CA ASP A 114 6.08 1.54 46.51
C ASP A 114 6.64 2.88 45.90
N PRO A 115 5.94 4.02 45.78
CA PRO A 115 5.62 4.69 44.52
C PRO A 115 6.10 6.16 44.49
N LEU A 116 5.43 7.02 43.70
CA LEU A 116 5.42 8.50 43.78
C LEU A 116 6.64 9.26 43.24
N VAL A 117 6.51 9.75 42.00
CA VAL A 117 6.44 11.21 41.76
C VAL A 117 5.43 11.45 40.63
N ALA A 118 4.22 11.82 41.01
CA ALA A 118 3.21 12.40 40.13
C ALA A 118 3.25 13.93 40.24
N GLY A 119 2.91 14.61 39.15
CA GLY A 119 2.73 16.06 39.03
C GLY A 119 3.29 16.51 37.67
N GLY A 120 2.51 16.82 36.64
CA GLY A 120 1.25 17.55 36.60
C GLY A 120 1.55 18.99 36.18
N GLY A 121 1.14 19.40 34.96
CA GLY A 121 1.09 20.82 34.57
C GLY A 121 1.51 21.18 33.14
N PHE A 122 0.52 21.46 32.29
CA PHE A 122 0.35 22.65 31.42
C PHE A 122 1.49 23.17 30.50
N ILE A 123 1.19 23.30 29.20
CA ILE A 123 1.97 24.02 28.14
C ILE A 123 1.70 25.56 28.24
N PRO A 124 2.54 26.48 27.72
CA PRO A 124 2.51 26.85 26.29
C PRO A 124 3.88 27.19 25.63
N GLU A 125 3.82 27.33 24.30
CA GLU A 125 4.86 27.51 23.27
C GLU A 125 5.78 28.74 23.39
N SER A 126 6.94 28.70 22.71
CA SER A 126 7.43 29.83 21.90
C SER A 126 8.57 29.40 20.94
N GLU A 127 8.45 29.84 19.69
CA GLU A 127 9.37 29.68 18.57
C GLU A 127 10.70 30.46 18.71
N SER A 128 11.63 30.15 17.79
CA SER A 128 12.75 30.97 17.24
C SER A 128 14.21 30.58 17.56
N SER A 129 14.81 29.91 16.57
CA SER A 129 16.10 30.16 15.86
C SER A 129 17.38 30.70 16.56
N GLU A 130 18.45 29.89 16.39
CA GLU A 130 19.89 30.18 16.08
C GLU A 130 21.00 30.19 17.19
N ASP A 131 21.76 29.05 17.23
CA ASP A 131 23.20 28.69 17.46
C ASP A 131 24.24 29.64 18.14
N PRO A 132 25.47 29.19 18.56
CA PRO A 132 26.01 27.83 18.84
C PRO A 132 26.81 27.69 20.18
N SER A 133 26.96 26.46 20.73
CA SER A 133 28.23 25.87 21.27
C SER A 133 28.07 24.76 22.35
N ASN A 134 28.46 23.54 21.95
CA ASN A 134 29.30 22.52 22.63
C ASN A 134 28.84 21.69 23.88
N LYS A 135 28.62 20.38 23.59
CA LYS A 135 28.78 19.11 24.38
C LYS A 135 27.63 18.60 25.28
N PRO A 136 27.52 17.27 25.51
CA PRO A 136 27.93 16.11 24.71
C PRO A 136 26.77 15.13 24.41
N ALA A 137 27.03 14.28 23.41
CA ALA A 137 26.18 13.19 22.93
C ALA A 137 25.70 12.24 24.04
N LYS A 138 24.41 11.94 24.03
CA LYS A 138 23.88 10.67 24.56
C LYS A 138 23.49 9.77 23.39
N SER A 139 24.14 8.62 23.42
CA SER A 139 24.13 7.50 22.50
C SER A 139 22.74 7.01 22.08
N GLY A 140 22.52 7.04 20.76
CA GLY A 140 22.04 5.91 19.97
C GLY A 140 20.83 5.13 20.49
N ALA A 141 19.63 5.68 20.32
CA ALA A 141 18.45 4.85 20.14
C ALA A 141 18.57 4.17 18.77
N GLN A 142 18.95 2.90 18.75
CA GLN A 142 18.98 2.07 17.53
C GLN A 142 17.58 2.03 16.93
N GLN A 143 17.37 2.71 15.80
CA GLN A 143 16.15 2.54 15.03
C GLN A 143 16.10 1.10 14.51
N LYS A 144 15.02 0.39 14.83
CA LYS A 144 14.72 -0.93 14.25
C LYS A 144 14.51 -0.74 12.75
N HIS A 145 15.50 -1.11 11.94
CA HIS A 145 15.40 -1.03 10.49
C HIS A 145 14.68 -2.29 9.97
N ALA A 146 13.34 -2.24 9.93
CA ALA A 146 12.60 -3.16 9.09
C ALA A 146 12.94 -2.86 7.61
N PRO A 147 13.03 -3.87 6.74
CA PRO A 147 13.25 -3.63 5.32
C PRO A 147 12.06 -2.85 4.73
N PRO A 148 12.32 -1.80 3.94
CA PRO A 148 11.25 -1.03 3.34
C PRO A 148 10.54 -1.85 2.26
N THR A 149 9.22 -1.85 2.26
CA THR A 149 8.40 -2.40 1.19
C THR A 149 8.46 -1.48 -0.02
N ILE A 150 8.54 -2.04 -1.24
CA ILE A 150 8.46 -1.26 -2.48
C ILE A 150 7.01 -1.26 -2.95
N TYR A 151 6.37 -0.09 -2.97
CA TYR A 151 5.08 0.12 -3.61
C TYR A 151 5.29 0.62 -5.04
N TYR A 152 5.00 -0.21 -6.04
CA TYR A 152 5.01 0.17 -7.45
C TYR A 152 3.61 0.55 -7.90
N ALA A 153 3.36 1.85 -8.04
CA ALA A 153 2.08 2.37 -8.43
C ALA A 153 2.05 2.80 -9.90
N SER A 154 0.97 2.45 -10.60
CA SER A 154 0.71 2.85 -11.98
C SER A 154 -0.74 3.33 -12.16
N ARG A 155 -1.04 3.99 -13.28
CA ARG A 155 -2.39 4.51 -13.57
C ARG A 155 -3.43 3.41 -13.80
N THR A 156 -3.09 2.36 -14.53
CA THR A 156 -4.05 1.32 -14.98
C THR A 156 -3.60 -0.10 -14.65
N HIS A 157 -4.57 -1.02 -14.56
CA HIS A 157 -4.28 -2.45 -14.38
C HIS A 157 -3.51 -3.05 -15.57
N ALA A 158 -3.79 -2.62 -16.80
CA ALA A 158 -3.06 -3.08 -17.98
C ALA A 158 -1.57 -2.73 -17.92
N GLN A 159 -1.23 -1.52 -17.44
CA GLN A 159 0.15 -1.13 -17.20
C GLN A 159 0.80 -1.97 -16.10
N LEU A 160 0.09 -2.26 -15.00
CA LEU A 160 0.62 -3.14 -13.96
C LEU A 160 0.89 -4.55 -14.50
N SER A 161 -0.01 -5.11 -15.31
CA SER A 161 0.21 -6.41 -15.97
C SER A 161 1.44 -6.37 -16.89
N GLN A 162 1.66 -5.26 -17.60
CA GLN A 162 2.86 -5.06 -18.40
C GLN A 162 4.12 -5.00 -17.53
N VAL A 163 4.09 -4.25 -16.42
CA VAL A 163 5.21 -4.14 -15.46
C VAL A 163 5.53 -5.51 -14.85
N ILE A 164 4.51 -6.30 -14.49
CA ILE A 164 4.68 -7.67 -13.97
C ILE A 164 5.29 -8.58 -15.05
N SER A 165 4.87 -8.45 -16.31
CA SER A 165 5.48 -9.17 -17.44
C SER A 165 6.96 -8.82 -17.61
N GLU A 166 7.35 -7.55 -17.44
CA GLU A 166 8.76 -7.16 -17.41
C GLU A 166 9.49 -7.70 -16.18
N TYR A 167 8.87 -7.67 -15.00
CA TYR A 167 9.42 -8.24 -13.77
C TYR A 167 9.72 -9.74 -13.89
N ARG A 168 8.85 -10.51 -14.56
CA ARG A 168 9.06 -11.95 -14.87
C ARG A 168 10.39 -12.21 -15.58
N LYS A 169 10.85 -11.28 -16.42
CA LYS A 169 12.11 -11.40 -17.19
C LYS A 169 13.36 -11.16 -16.34
N THR A 170 13.21 -10.56 -15.16
CA THR A 170 14.33 -10.29 -14.25
C THR A 170 14.70 -11.55 -13.46
N SER A 171 15.85 -11.53 -12.78
CA SER A 171 16.29 -12.60 -11.84
C SER A 171 15.79 -12.37 -10.41
N TYR A 172 15.18 -11.21 -10.13
CA TYR A 172 14.66 -10.90 -8.81
C TYR A 172 13.40 -11.73 -8.52
N ARG A 173 13.36 -12.37 -7.35
CA ARG A 173 12.24 -13.20 -6.86
C ARG A 173 11.95 -12.84 -5.41
N VAL A 174 11.59 -11.59 -5.18
CA VAL A 174 11.09 -11.12 -3.88
C VAL A 174 9.62 -11.46 -3.75
N ARG A 175 9.13 -11.56 -2.51
CA ARG A 175 7.71 -11.82 -2.29
C ARG A 175 6.88 -10.62 -2.75
N MET A 176 5.98 -10.85 -3.70
CA MET A 176 5.18 -9.78 -4.30
C MET A 176 3.68 -9.94 -4.07
N ALA A 177 2.95 -8.82 -4.11
CA ALA A 177 1.49 -8.77 -4.13
C ALA A 177 0.99 -7.81 -5.21
N ILE A 178 -0.24 -8.02 -5.68
CA ILE A 178 -0.94 -7.09 -6.57
C ILE A 178 -2.27 -6.67 -5.94
N LEU A 179 -2.41 -5.38 -5.64
CA LEU A 179 -3.63 -4.79 -5.10
C LEU A 179 -4.47 -4.22 -6.23
N VAL A 180 -5.75 -4.63 -6.30
CA VAL A 180 -6.69 -4.12 -7.29
C VAL A 180 -8.08 -3.94 -6.71
N ARG A 181 -8.92 -3.14 -7.39
CA ARG A 181 -10.28 -2.89 -6.95
C ARG A 181 -11.07 -4.21 -6.93
N ILE A 182 -11.97 -4.35 -5.96
CA ILE A 182 -12.73 -5.59 -5.72
C ILE A 182 -13.46 -6.12 -6.97
N ARG A 183 -13.94 -5.21 -7.83
CA ARG A 183 -14.63 -5.56 -9.10
C ARG A 183 -13.76 -6.32 -10.10
N CYS A 184 -12.43 -6.25 -9.97
CA CYS A 184 -11.48 -6.94 -10.84
C CYS A 184 -11.32 -8.43 -10.49
N PHE A 185 -11.76 -8.87 -9.31
CA PHE A 185 -11.75 -10.27 -8.90
C PHE A 185 -13.15 -10.88 -8.99
N LYS A 186 -13.63 -11.20 -10.20
CA LYS A 186 -14.90 -11.91 -10.39
C LYS A 186 -14.70 -13.42 -10.28
N PHE A 187 -15.37 -14.05 -9.32
CA PHE A 187 -15.28 -15.49 -9.06
C PHE A 187 -16.42 -16.31 -9.68
N THR A 188 -17.63 -15.74 -9.77
CA THR A 188 -18.84 -16.41 -10.27
C THR A 188 -19.77 -15.44 -11.02
N ASP A 189 -20.59 -15.99 -11.93
CA ASP A 189 -21.69 -15.28 -12.64
C ASP A 189 -22.80 -14.81 -11.68
N ALA A 190 -22.77 -15.27 -10.42
CA ALA A 190 -23.55 -14.71 -9.34
C ALA A 190 -22.94 -13.38 -8.89
N THR A 191 -23.59 -12.30 -9.31
CA THR A 191 -23.45 -10.92 -8.86
C THR A 191 -23.76 -10.78 -7.37
N VAL A 192 -22.91 -11.30 -6.49
CA VAL A 192 -22.79 -10.69 -5.17
C VAL A 192 -22.14 -9.33 -5.41
N SER A 193 -23.00 -8.31 -5.46
CA SER A 193 -22.62 -6.90 -5.53
C SER A 193 -21.64 -6.61 -4.40
N CYS A 194 -20.35 -6.64 -4.71
CA CYS A 194 -19.32 -6.36 -3.73
C CYS A 194 -19.29 -4.83 -3.50
N GLY A 195 -20.12 -4.38 -2.56
CA GLY A 195 -20.07 -3.04 -1.97
C GLY A 195 -18.73 -2.70 -1.31
N THR A 196 -18.69 -1.59 -0.58
CA THR A 196 -17.46 -1.00 -0.03
C THR A 196 -16.71 -1.95 0.92
N VAL A 197 -15.38 -1.97 0.84
CA VAL A 197 -14.47 -2.88 1.60
C VAL A 197 -14.75 -2.92 3.11
N LYS A 198 -15.11 -1.77 3.70
CA LYS A 198 -15.47 -1.66 5.12
C LYS A 198 -16.74 -2.43 5.48
N PHE A 199 -17.79 -2.27 4.67
CA PHE A 199 -19.05 -3.00 4.83
C PHE A 199 -18.83 -4.52 4.75
N PHE A 200 -17.92 -4.96 3.88
CA PHE A 200 -17.54 -6.37 3.79
C PHE A 200 -16.80 -6.87 5.05
N LYS A 201 -15.77 -6.16 5.55
CA LYS A 201 -15.02 -6.62 6.74
C LYS A 201 -15.89 -6.80 7.99
N GLU A 202 -17.00 -6.06 8.08
CA GLU A 202 -17.93 -6.10 9.20
C GLU A 202 -19.01 -7.17 9.01
N LEU A 203 -19.59 -7.26 7.80
CA LEU A 203 -20.59 -8.28 7.43
C LEU A 203 -20.00 -9.71 7.40
N LEU A 204 -18.70 -9.84 7.14
CA LEU A 204 -18.00 -11.13 7.08
C LEU A 204 -17.63 -11.71 8.44
N LYS A 205 -17.81 -10.96 9.53
CA LYS A 205 -17.64 -11.45 10.91
C LYS A 205 -18.87 -12.21 11.41
N ASP A 206 -20.00 -12.09 10.71
CA ASP A 206 -21.22 -12.80 11.04
C ASP A 206 -21.12 -14.28 10.60
N GLU A 207 -21.37 -15.21 11.52
CA GLU A 207 -21.22 -16.65 11.26
C GLU A 207 -22.29 -17.17 10.30
N GLU A 208 -23.47 -16.54 10.25
CA GLU A 208 -24.59 -16.95 9.40
C GLU A 208 -24.53 -16.36 7.98
N LEU A 209 -23.93 -15.17 7.78
CA LEU A 209 -23.78 -14.49 6.47
C LEU A 209 -22.37 -14.52 5.87
N GLY A 210 -21.40 -15.13 6.55
CA GLY A 210 -19.99 -15.09 6.14
C GLY A 210 -19.69 -15.79 4.80
N CYS A 211 -18.99 -15.09 3.91
CA CYS A 211 -18.51 -15.65 2.63
C CYS A 211 -17.47 -16.76 2.86
N VAL A 212 -17.75 -17.97 2.37
CA VAL A 212 -16.87 -19.14 2.49
C VAL A 212 -15.50 -18.88 1.86
N GLU A 213 -15.48 -18.19 0.73
CA GLU A 213 -14.27 -17.83 0.01
C GLU A 213 -13.40 -16.85 0.79
N PHE A 214 -14.02 -15.93 1.55
CA PHE A 214 -13.29 -15.04 2.47
C PHE A 214 -12.61 -15.84 3.58
N LYS A 215 -13.33 -16.79 4.20
CA LYS A 215 -12.75 -17.69 5.23
C LYS A 215 -11.55 -18.49 4.67
N ASN A 216 -11.58 -18.78 3.37
CA ASN A 216 -10.50 -19.46 2.64
C ASN A 216 -9.44 -18.51 2.04
N ALA A 217 -9.48 -17.20 2.27
CA ALA A 217 -8.52 -16.25 1.69
C ALA A 217 -7.07 -16.56 2.09
N ASN A 218 -6.83 -17.02 3.32
CA ASN A 218 -5.50 -17.45 3.76
C ASN A 218 -5.00 -18.69 3.00
N LYS A 219 -5.90 -19.56 2.52
CA LYS A 219 -5.50 -20.70 1.67
C LYS A 219 -4.93 -20.23 0.32
N VAL A 220 -5.37 -19.07 -0.18
CA VAL A 220 -4.78 -18.45 -1.37
C VAL A 220 -3.36 -17.99 -1.06
N LYS A 221 -3.18 -17.22 0.02
CA LYS A 221 -1.87 -16.75 0.50
C LYS A 221 -0.86 -17.88 0.73
N ASP A 222 -1.34 -19.00 1.27
CA ASP A 222 -0.49 -20.13 1.61
C ASP A 222 -0.26 -21.12 0.48
N HIS A 223 -0.90 -20.92 -0.67
CA HIS A 223 -0.85 -21.85 -1.79
C HIS A 223 0.59 -22.00 -2.34
N PRO A 224 1.09 -23.23 -2.56
CA PRO A 224 2.46 -23.46 -3.03
C PRO A 224 2.80 -22.75 -4.33
N SER A 225 1.85 -22.62 -5.26
CA SER A 225 2.12 -21.99 -6.55
C SER A 225 2.52 -20.52 -6.47
N ILE A 226 2.09 -19.77 -5.44
CA ILE A 226 2.46 -18.35 -5.29
C ILE A 226 3.66 -18.14 -4.35
N LYS A 227 4.20 -19.23 -3.80
CA LYS A 227 5.41 -19.22 -2.97
C LYS A 227 6.64 -19.32 -3.86
N ARG A 228 7.81 -19.13 -3.24
CA ARG A 228 9.10 -19.19 -3.91
C ARG A 228 9.28 -20.52 -4.65
N GLY A 229 9.63 -20.47 -5.94
CA GLY A 229 9.76 -21.64 -6.81
C GLY A 229 8.45 -22.28 -7.27
N GLY A 230 7.29 -21.68 -6.97
CA GLY A 230 5.99 -22.11 -7.51
C GLY A 230 5.71 -21.56 -8.91
N ASP A 231 4.74 -22.16 -9.61
CA ASP A 231 4.37 -21.79 -11.00
C ASP A 231 3.94 -20.32 -11.16
N TYR A 232 3.44 -19.72 -10.09
CA TYR A 232 2.93 -18.36 -9.99
C TYR A 232 3.74 -17.51 -8.98
N GLU A 233 5.03 -17.81 -8.80
CA GLU A 233 5.94 -17.01 -7.97
C GLU A 233 5.89 -15.51 -8.36
N VAL A 234 5.79 -15.24 -9.67
CA VAL A 234 5.48 -13.91 -10.20
C VAL A 234 4.12 -13.96 -10.90
N HIS A 235 3.11 -13.38 -10.26
CA HIS A 235 1.71 -13.52 -10.64
C HIS A 235 1.06 -12.16 -10.95
N ASP A 236 0.16 -12.16 -11.92
CA ASP A 236 -0.81 -11.09 -12.16
C ASP A 236 -2.17 -11.44 -11.53
N ILE A 237 -3.17 -10.63 -11.84
CA ILE A 237 -4.54 -10.79 -11.31
C ILE A 237 -5.12 -12.13 -11.77
N GLU A 238 -4.93 -12.47 -13.04
CA GLU A 238 -5.48 -13.66 -13.69
C GLU A 238 -4.90 -14.94 -13.09
N ASP A 239 -3.60 -14.95 -12.81
CA ASP A 239 -2.92 -16.04 -12.12
C ASP A 239 -3.45 -16.22 -10.69
N LEU A 240 -3.63 -15.12 -9.94
CA LEU A 240 -4.18 -15.18 -8.59
C LEU A 240 -5.65 -15.63 -8.56
N VAL A 241 -6.43 -15.32 -9.61
CA VAL A 241 -7.80 -15.84 -9.79
C VAL A 241 -7.79 -17.35 -10.01
N LYS A 242 -6.84 -17.90 -10.79
CA LYS A 242 -6.72 -19.36 -10.98
C LYS A 242 -6.44 -20.07 -9.67
N VAL A 243 -5.53 -19.52 -8.84
CA VAL A 243 -5.22 -20.05 -7.52
C VAL A 243 -6.42 -19.94 -6.57
N GLY A 244 -7.12 -18.81 -6.57
CA GLY A 244 -8.35 -18.65 -5.79
C GLY A 244 -9.41 -19.70 -6.14
N ARG A 245 -9.55 -20.02 -7.43
CA ARG A 245 -10.47 -21.06 -7.92
C ARG A 245 -10.09 -22.46 -7.47
N SER A 246 -8.80 -22.81 -7.45
CA SER A 246 -8.36 -24.14 -7.02
C SER A 246 -8.65 -24.40 -5.53
N VAL A 247 -8.51 -23.37 -4.68
CA VAL A 247 -8.71 -23.50 -3.23
C VAL A 247 -10.08 -23.02 -2.72
N LYS A 248 -10.98 -22.60 -3.63
CA LYS A 248 -12.25 -21.92 -3.30
C LYS A 248 -12.04 -20.78 -2.30
N GLY A 249 -11.02 -19.97 -2.56
CA GLY A 249 -10.62 -18.83 -1.74
C GLY A 249 -10.73 -17.52 -2.50
N CYS A 250 -11.02 -16.44 -1.77
CA CYS A 250 -11.19 -15.12 -2.34
C CYS A 250 -9.82 -14.53 -2.74
N SER A 251 -9.56 -14.42 -4.04
CA SER A 251 -8.31 -13.84 -4.55
C SER A 251 -8.08 -12.40 -4.12
N TYR A 252 -9.14 -11.60 -3.96
CA TYR A 252 -9.04 -10.22 -3.49
C TYR A 252 -8.50 -10.12 -2.05
N PHE A 253 -9.13 -10.85 -1.12
CA PHE A 253 -8.65 -10.87 0.27
C PHE A 253 -7.36 -11.67 0.43
N GLY A 254 -7.11 -12.65 -0.43
CA GLY A 254 -5.82 -13.31 -0.56
C GLY A 254 -4.71 -12.32 -0.92
N ALA A 255 -4.93 -11.47 -1.93
CA ALA A 255 -3.98 -10.42 -2.33
C ALA A 255 -3.69 -9.44 -1.19
N LEU A 256 -4.71 -9.01 -0.45
CA LEU A 256 -4.53 -8.14 0.73
C LEU A 256 -3.71 -8.83 1.82
N SER A 257 -3.97 -10.11 2.08
CA SER A 257 -3.23 -10.89 3.07
C SER A 257 -1.76 -11.10 2.66
N ILE A 258 -1.48 -11.24 1.36
CA ILE A 258 -0.11 -11.32 0.80
C ILE A 258 0.58 -9.95 0.84
N ALA A 259 -0.15 -8.85 0.65
CA ALA A 259 0.43 -7.50 0.67
C ALA A 259 0.99 -7.14 2.05
N GLY A 260 0.41 -7.66 3.14
CA GLY A 260 0.91 -7.42 4.50
C GLY A 260 2.27 -8.04 4.82
N ASP A 261 2.77 -8.97 3.99
CA ASP A 261 4.08 -9.59 4.13
C ASP A 261 4.88 -9.65 2.83
N ALA A 262 4.54 -8.77 1.88
CA ALA A 262 5.24 -8.61 0.61
C ALA A 262 6.38 -7.61 0.71
N GLU A 263 7.45 -7.84 -0.04
CA GLU A 263 8.57 -6.92 -0.23
C GLU A 263 8.31 -5.98 -1.42
N LEU A 264 7.42 -6.36 -2.34
CA LEU A 264 7.02 -5.61 -3.54
C LEU A 264 5.50 -5.65 -3.72
N VAL A 265 4.85 -4.49 -3.72
CA VAL A 265 3.40 -4.36 -3.89
C VAL A 265 3.10 -3.55 -5.14
N PHE A 266 2.44 -4.17 -6.12
CA PHE A 266 1.90 -3.49 -7.29
C PHE A 266 0.50 -2.94 -6.98
N CYS A 267 0.24 -1.66 -7.23
CA CYS A 267 -1.06 -1.06 -6.96
C CYS A 267 -1.43 0.08 -7.93
N PRO A 268 -2.71 0.45 -8.06
CA PRO A 268 -3.09 1.69 -8.71
C PRO A 268 -2.69 2.92 -7.88
N TYR A 269 -2.47 4.08 -8.52
CA TYR A 269 -2.19 5.34 -7.81
C TYR A 269 -3.19 5.69 -6.72
N SER A 270 -4.46 5.37 -6.93
CA SER A 270 -5.52 5.64 -5.97
C SER A 270 -5.26 4.96 -4.62
N TYR A 271 -4.54 3.85 -4.58
CA TYR A 271 -4.17 3.16 -3.33
C TYR A 271 -3.08 3.89 -2.55
N ALA A 272 -2.23 4.67 -3.23
CA ALA A 272 -1.19 5.46 -2.57
C ALA A 272 -1.68 6.87 -2.22
N VAL A 273 -2.46 7.50 -3.09
CA VAL A 273 -2.85 8.91 -2.95
C VAL A 273 -4.12 9.08 -2.12
N ASN A 274 -5.17 8.28 -2.39
CA ASN A 274 -6.48 8.49 -1.75
C ASN A 274 -6.44 8.08 -0.26
N PRO A 275 -6.62 9.01 0.69
CA PRO A 275 -6.54 8.69 2.12
C PRO A 275 -7.62 7.71 2.59
N LEU A 276 -8.80 7.71 1.97
CA LEU A 276 -9.90 6.79 2.32
C LEU A 276 -9.54 5.35 1.92
N ILE A 277 -8.93 5.17 0.75
CA ILE A 277 -8.50 3.86 0.28
C ILE A 277 -7.35 3.36 1.15
N ARG A 278 -6.34 4.20 1.45
CA ARG A 278 -5.24 3.83 2.35
C ARG A 278 -5.74 3.37 3.71
N LYS A 279 -6.63 4.13 4.35
CA LYS A 279 -7.25 3.76 5.63
C LYS A 279 -8.05 2.46 5.55
N ALA A 280 -8.76 2.21 4.44
CA ALA A 280 -9.56 1.00 4.27
C ALA A 280 -8.70 -0.26 4.05
N MET A 281 -7.60 -0.11 3.32
CA MET A 281 -6.64 -1.17 2.98
C MET A 281 -5.53 -1.34 4.01
N ASP A 282 -5.46 -0.49 5.03
CA ASP A 282 -4.41 -0.47 6.06
C ASP A 282 -3.00 -0.30 5.48
N ILE A 283 -2.87 0.64 4.53
CA ILE A 283 -1.60 0.95 3.86
C ILE A 283 -0.96 2.16 4.55
N ASP A 284 0.10 1.91 5.32
CA ASP A 284 1.06 2.93 5.76
C ASP A 284 2.27 2.90 4.83
N LEU A 285 2.67 4.07 4.32
CA LEU A 285 3.82 4.22 3.41
C LEU A 285 5.05 4.77 4.14
N LYS A 286 4.95 5.02 5.45
CA LYS A 286 6.04 5.64 6.21
C LYS A 286 7.21 4.68 6.33
N GLY A 287 8.37 5.11 5.81
CA GLY A 287 9.58 4.31 5.80
C GLY A 287 9.70 3.37 4.59
N ASP A 288 8.68 3.31 3.73
CA ASP A 288 8.66 2.48 2.53
C ASP A 288 9.05 3.25 1.26
N ILE A 289 9.30 2.52 0.17
CA ILE A 289 9.67 3.08 -1.12
C ILE A 289 8.43 3.16 -2.00
N LEU A 290 7.95 4.37 -2.29
CA LEU A 290 6.86 4.59 -3.25
C LEU A 290 7.43 4.97 -4.63
N ILE A 291 7.07 4.18 -5.64
CA ILE A 291 7.37 4.42 -7.05
C ILE A 291 6.06 4.79 -7.76
N LEU A 292 6.03 5.95 -8.42
CA LEU A 292 4.91 6.38 -9.27
C LEU A 292 5.37 6.36 -10.74
N ASP A 293 4.92 5.40 -11.54
CA ASP A 293 5.32 5.24 -12.93
C ASP A 293 4.28 5.75 -13.92
N GLU A 294 4.66 6.65 -14.83
CA GLU A 294 3.77 7.44 -15.69
C GLU A 294 2.91 8.45 -14.89
N ALA A 295 3.53 9.20 -13.97
CA ALA A 295 2.84 10.05 -12.99
C ALA A 295 2.30 11.40 -13.53
N HIS A 296 2.09 11.52 -14.84
CA HIS A 296 1.63 12.78 -15.44
C HIS A 296 0.19 13.16 -15.06
N ASN A 297 -0.65 12.19 -14.66
CA ASN A 297 -2.03 12.43 -14.17
C ASN A 297 -2.15 12.40 -12.64
N ILE A 298 -1.05 12.52 -11.90
CA ILE A 298 -1.12 12.42 -10.44
C ILE A 298 -1.94 13.57 -9.84
N GLU A 299 -1.88 14.75 -10.45
CA GLU A 299 -2.67 15.92 -10.07
C GLU A 299 -4.17 15.64 -10.21
N ASP A 300 -4.61 15.20 -11.40
CA ASP A 300 -6.02 14.88 -11.68
C ASP A 300 -6.56 13.85 -10.69
N MET A 301 -5.79 12.79 -10.42
CA MET A 301 -6.16 11.74 -9.47
C MET A 301 -6.26 12.26 -8.03
N THR A 302 -5.38 13.18 -7.65
CA THR A 302 -5.40 13.79 -6.31
C THR A 302 -6.62 14.71 -6.17
N ARG A 303 -6.91 15.48 -7.23
CA ARG A 303 -8.10 16.34 -7.30
C ARG A 303 -9.38 15.50 -7.19
N GLU A 304 -9.51 14.46 -8.01
CA GLU A 304 -10.67 13.54 -7.95
C GLU A 304 -10.80 12.85 -6.58
N ALA A 305 -9.69 12.48 -5.94
CA ALA A 305 -9.72 11.86 -4.61
C ALA A 305 -10.17 12.81 -3.49
N ALA A 306 -10.07 14.13 -3.70
CA ALA A 306 -10.48 15.18 -2.77
C ALA A 306 -11.79 15.87 -3.17
N SER A 307 -12.31 15.60 -4.38
CA SER A 307 -13.57 16.13 -4.87
C SER A 307 -14.75 15.21 -4.54
N VAL A 308 -15.93 15.82 -4.40
CA VAL A 308 -17.20 15.11 -4.32
C VAL A 308 -18.20 15.84 -5.22
N ASP A 309 -18.87 15.09 -6.08
CA ASP A 309 -19.98 15.60 -6.88
C ASP A 309 -21.29 15.27 -6.16
N ILE A 310 -22.14 16.27 -5.97
CA ILE A 310 -23.40 16.14 -5.26
C ILE A 310 -24.52 16.53 -6.22
N ASP A 311 -25.33 15.55 -6.59
CA ASP A 311 -26.51 15.76 -7.41
C ASP A 311 -27.71 16.17 -6.55
N GLU A 312 -28.69 16.85 -7.17
CA GLU A 312 -29.89 17.34 -6.50
C GLU A 312 -30.67 16.20 -5.81
N GLU A 313 -30.73 15.01 -6.41
CA GLU A 313 -31.36 13.82 -5.81
C GLU A 313 -30.71 13.41 -4.48
N ILE A 314 -29.38 13.57 -4.35
CA ILE A 314 -28.65 13.26 -3.12
C ILE A 314 -28.95 14.32 -2.06
N LEU A 315 -29.08 15.59 -2.46
CA LEU A 315 -29.50 16.68 -1.57
C LEU A 315 -30.96 16.52 -1.10
N HIS A 316 -31.87 16.00 -1.94
CA HIS A 316 -33.25 15.77 -1.52
C HIS A 316 -33.40 14.64 -0.50
N SER A 317 -32.39 13.79 -0.34
CA SER A 317 -32.35 12.85 0.78
C SER A 317 -32.02 13.60 2.09
N ASN A 318 -33.05 13.98 2.85
CA ASN A 318 -32.96 14.76 4.10
C ASN A 318 -31.90 14.24 5.11
N ILE A 319 -31.61 12.94 5.08
CA ILE A 319 -30.60 12.30 5.95
C ILE A 319 -29.17 12.73 5.56
N SER A 320 -28.90 12.86 4.26
CA SER A 320 -27.57 13.16 3.73
C SER A 320 -27.19 14.62 3.97
N VAL A 321 -28.15 15.54 3.85
CA VAL A 321 -27.90 16.97 4.02
C VAL A 321 -27.66 17.34 5.47
N ALA A 322 -28.49 16.83 6.40
CA ALA A 322 -28.31 17.09 7.82
C ALA A 322 -26.93 16.58 8.31
N ARG A 323 -26.48 15.43 7.80
CA ARG A 323 -25.17 14.87 8.13
C ARG A 323 -24.02 15.68 7.53
N LEU A 324 -24.14 16.11 6.28
CA LEU A 324 -23.15 16.97 5.62
C LEU A 324 -23.03 18.33 6.31
N GLN A 325 -24.14 18.94 6.72
CA GLN A 325 -24.14 20.19 7.50
C GLN A 325 -23.45 20.00 8.85
N GLN A 326 -23.74 18.90 9.56
CA GLN A 326 -23.07 18.60 10.82
C GLN A 326 -21.55 18.46 10.64
N GLU A 327 -21.10 17.65 9.67
CA GLU A 327 -19.68 17.41 9.43
C GLU A 327 -18.95 18.70 8.95
N LEU A 328 -19.57 19.52 8.08
CA LEU A 328 -19.01 20.82 7.69
C LEU A 328 -19.01 21.83 8.85
N GLY A 329 -20.03 21.83 9.70
CA GLY A 329 -20.10 22.68 10.89
C GLY A 329 -18.97 22.37 11.88
N GLU A 330 -18.65 21.09 12.07
CA GLU A 330 -17.51 20.65 12.89
C GLU A 330 -16.16 21.07 12.28
N LEU A 331 -16.00 20.95 10.96
CA LEU A 331 -14.78 21.36 10.24
C LEU A 331 -14.57 22.87 10.18
N SER A 332 -15.64 23.66 10.32
CA SER A 332 -15.59 25.13 10.32
C SER A 332 -15.47 25.75 11.71
N SER A 333 -15.75 24.99 12.78
CA SER A 333 -15.72 25.45 14.18
C SER A 333 -14.61 24.85 15.04
N GLY A 334 -13.86 23.86 14.54
CA GLY A 334 -12.75 23.21 15.27
C GLY A 334 -11.49 24.07 15.45
N PRO A 335 -10.57 23.70 16.38
CA PRO A 335 -9.36 24.47 16.70
C PRO A 335 -8.29 24.50 15.59
N MET A 336 -8.43 23.68 14.54
CA MET A 336 -7.62 23.70 13.30
C MET A 336 -8.48 24.01 12.05
N ALA A 337 -9.65 24.63 12.22
CA ALA A 337 -10.60 24.86 11.14
C ALA A 337 -10.12 25.92 10.13
N ASP A 338 -10.04 25.53 8.85
CA ASP A 338 -9.95 26.49 7.75
C ASP A 338 -11.34 27.01 7.40
N ARG A 339 -11.82 27.93 8.25
CA ARG A 339 -13.15 28.52 8.14
C ARG A 339 -13.38 29.21 6.79
N ALA A 340 -12.35 29.78 6.18
CA ALA A 340 -12.46 30.45 4.88
C ALA A 340 -12.80 29.46 3.76
N THR A 341 -12.36 28.21 3.89
CA THR A 341 -12.58 27.17 2.89
C THR A 341 -13.94 26.48 3.04
N TYR A 342 -14.39 26.17 4.27
CA TYR A 342 -15.59 25.35 4.48
C TYR A 342 -16.88 26.14 4.76
N GLN A 343 -16.79 27.39 5.22
CA GLN A 343 -17.98 28.20 5.52
C GLN A 343 -18.86 28.44 4.27
N PRO A 344 -18.33 28.78 3.08
CA PRO A 344 -19.16 28.99 1.90
C PRO A 344 -19.94 27.73 1.48
N LEU A 345 -19.35 26.55 1.69
CA LEU A 345 -19.99 25.27 1.39
C LEU A 345 -21.13 24.97 2.38
N HIS A 346 -20.93 25.27 3.67
CA HIS A 346 -21.96 25.12 4.69
C HIS A 346 -23.17 26.03 4.40
N ASP A 347 -22.90 27.29 4.08
CA ASP A 347 -23.95 28.28 3.79
C ASP A 347 -24.72 27.94 2.50
N MET A 348 -24.04 27.45 1.46
CA MET A 348 -24.67 27.00 0.22
C MET A 348 -25.66 25.85 0.46
N ILE A 349 -25.29 24.87 1.29
CA ILE A 349 -26.16 23.74 1.63
C ILE A 349 -27.39 24.21 2.42
N GLN A 350 -27.20 25.17 3.34
CA GLN A 350 -28.28 25.73 4.13
C GLN A 350 -29.29 26.52 3.28
N VAL A 351 -28.82 27.37 2.36
CA VAL A 351 -29.69 28.12 1.45
C VAL A 351 -30.51 27.18 0.55
N SER A 352 -29.93 26.05 0.11
CA SER A 352 -30.65 25.08 -0.71
C SER A 352 -31.81 24.40 0.04
N GLN A 353 -31.67 24.15 1.35
CA GLN A 353 -32.76 23.63 2.18
C GLN A 353 -33.87 24.65 2.37
N ASP A 354 -33.52 25.90 2.64
CA ASP A 354 -34.49 26.98 2.88
C ASP A 354 -35.37 27.24 1.64
N VAL A 355 -34.78 27.22 0.45
CA VAL A 355 -35.53 27.35 -0.81
C VAL A 355 -36.48 26.16 -1.01
N HIS A 356 -36.07 24.93 -0.68
CA HIS A 356 -36.92 23.75 -0.82
C HIS A 356 -38.09 23.74 0.17
N LEU A 357 -37.83 24.10 1.43
CA LEU A 357 -38.87 24.29 2.45
C LEU A 357 -39.88 25.36 2.01
N GLN A 358 -39.41 26.49 1.48
CA GLN A 358 -40.30 27.53 0.95
C GLN A 358 -41.18 27.03 -0.21
N PHE A 359 -40.66 26.17 -1.09
CA PHE A 359 -41.46 25.57 -2.16
C PHE A 359 -42.48 24.54 -1.65
N LEU A 360 -42.12 23.73 -0.64
CA LEU A 360 -43.05 22.77 -0.02
C LEU A 360 -44.16 23.43 0.79
N TYR A 361 -43.90 24.59 1.41
CA TYR A 361 -44.91 25.37 2.13
C TYR A 361 -45.79 26.24 1.20
N ALA A 362 -45.42 26.36 -0.09
CA ALA A 362 -46.17 27.12 -1.09
C ALA A 362 -47.12 26.25 -1.95
N LEU A 363 -47.06 24.93 -1.80
CA LEU A 363 -48.03 23.94 -2.33
C LEU A 363 -48.98 23.50 -1.23
#